data_AF-A0A9D7DBI7-F1
#
_entry.id   AF-A0A9D7DBI7-F1
#
_cell.length_a   1.000
_cell.length_b   1.000
_cell.length_c   1.000
_cell.angle_alpha   90.00
_cell.angle_beta   90.00
_cell.angle_gamma   90.00
#
_symmetry.space_group_name_H-M   'P 1'
#
loop_
_entity.id
_entity.type
_entity.pdbx_description
1 polymer ?
#
loop_
_entity_poly.entity_id
_entity_poly.type
_entity_poly.pdbx_seq_one_letter_code
_entity_poly.pdbx_strand_id
1 'polypeptide(L)'
;MQTENAGVITSELIEENQKQVNEIYLATIGKNVAAFTTEQASDLLGIANQCPLIGGNAVFKARSLYGLIDDTQQYDDSLLCIPYGLDVKSLREQRSNSVAVIPNPAMNELALTLTQSLDEPGVFILYDAIGVEVPARSCLLICHRITFSTESLAPALYHYQVRGPSAVVGNGKLTIVR
;
A
#
# COMPACT_ATOMS: atom_id res chain seq x y z
N MET A 1 -18.71 -29.26 4.93
CA MET A 1 -18.33 -27.93 5.47
C MET A 1 -17.39 -28.09 6.67
N GLN A 2 -16.24 -28.77 6.51
CA GLN A 2 -15.32 -29.04 7.63
C GLN A 2 -13.86 -28.77 7.26
N THR A 3 -13.64 -27.84 6.34
CA THR A 3 -12.31 -27.46 5.83
C THR A 3 -12.02 -25.96 5.93
N GLU A 4 -12.90 -25.16 6.54
CA GLU A 4 -12.71 -23.70 6.68
C GLU A 4 -12.01 -23.30 7.98
N ASN A 5 -11.82 -24.24 8.94
CA ASN A 5 -11.21 -23.94 10.24
C ASN A 5 -9.69 -24.14 10.27
N ALA A 6 -9.08 -24.63 9.18
CA ALA A 6 -7.64 -24.80 9.06
C ALA A 6 -6.88 -23.47 8.91
N GLY A 7 -7.60 -22.36 8.71
CA GLY A 7 -7.05 -21.00 8.67
C GLY A 7 -7.08 -20.26 10.01
N VAL A 8 -7.55 -20.89 11.09
CA VAL A 8 -7.51 -20.29 12.42
C VAL A 8 -6.11 -20.48 13.00
N ILE A 9 -5.34 -19.40 12.96
CA ILE A 9 -3.96 -19.36 13.41
C ILE A 9 -3.93 -19.48 14.93
N THR A 10 -3.25 -20.50 15.43
CA THR A 10 -2.97 -20.69 16.84
C THR A 10 -1.64 -20.06 17.22
N SER A 11 -1.55 -19.50 18.42
CA SER A 11 -0.30 -19.12 19.12
C SER A 11 0.55 -20.34 19.50
N GLU A 12 0.56 -21.36 18.67
CA GLU A 12 1.40 -22.55 18.87
C GLU A 12 2.46 -22.57 17.76
N LEU A 13 2.09 -22.23 16.52
CA LEU A 13 3.03 -22.19 15.40
C LEU A 13 4.12 -21.12 15.57
N ILE A 14 3.75 -19.92 16.03
CA ILE A 14 4.70 -18.82 16.23
C ILE A 14 5.73 -19.21 17.31
N GLU A 15 5.27 -19.81 18.38
CA GLU A 15 6.03 -20.26 19.54
C GLU A 15 6.91 -21.46 19.19
N GLU A 16 6.40 -22.42 18.41
CA GLU A 16 7.13 -23.57 17.88
C GLU A 16 8.27 -23.10 16.98
N ASN A 17 7.99 -22.25 16.00
CA ASN A 17 9.02 -21.65 15.15
C ASN A 17 10.06 -20.90 15.98
N GLN A 18 9.62 -20.12 16.98
CA GLN A 18 10.52 -19.35 17.83
C GLN A 18 11.43 -20.26 18.66
N LYS A 19 10.91 -21.39 19.16
CA LYS A 19 11.69 -22.40 19.87
C LYS A 19 12.72 -23.05 18.94
N GLN A 20 12.29 -23.51 17.77
CA GLN A 20 13.16 -24.23 16.82
C GLN A 20 14.30 -23.33 16.30
N VAL A 21 14.01 -22.09 15.91
CA VAL A 21 15.04 -21.15 15.45
C VAL A 21 16.02 -20.79 16.56
N ASN A 22 15.54 -20.61 17.80
CA ASN A 22 16.42 -20.33 18.94
C ASN A 22 17.32 -21.52 19.28
N GLU A 23 16.80 -22.75 19.19
CA GLU A 23 17.58 -23.96 19.42
C GLU A 23 18.74 -24.07 18.41
N ILE A 24 18.46 -23.84 17.12
CA ILE A 24 19.49 -23.83 16.07
C ILE A 24 20.51 -22.72 16.34
N TYR A 25 20.06 -21.50 16.67
CA TYR A 25 20.97 -20.39 17.00
C TYR A 25 21.90 -20.72 18.18
N LEU A 26 21.35 -21.24 19.29
CA LEU A 26 22.11 -21.59 20.49
C LEU A 26 23.04 -22.79 20.28
N ALA A 27 22.75 -23.66 19.29
CA ALA A 27 23.62 -24.76 18.90
C ALA A 27 24.76 -24.32 17.96
N THR A 28 24.61 -23.21 17.25
CA THR A 28 25.51 -22.76 16.18
C THR A 28 26.18 -21.41 16.51
N ILE A 29 25.64 -20.31 16.00
CA ILE A 29 26.18 -18.95 16.11
C ILE A 29 26.34 -18.53 17.57
N GLY A 30 25.40 -18.90 18.44
CA GLY A 30 25.48 -18.66 19.88
C GLY A 30 26.67 -19.34 20.57
N LYS A 31 27.30 -20.32 19.90
CA LYS A 31 28.53 -21.02 20.33
C LYS A 31 29.74 -20.69 19.46
N ASN A 32 29.65 -19.69 18.59
CA ASN A 32 30.66 -19.37 17.57
C ASN A 32 30.94 -20.53 16.59
N VAL A 33 29.94 -21.38 16.33
CA VAL A 33 30.00 -22.44 15.33
C VAL A 33 29.20 -21.98 14.10
N ALA A 34 29.90 -21.73 12.99
CA ALA A 34 29.28 -21.27 11.73
C ALA A 34 28.79 -22.41 10.83
N ALA A 35 29.00 -23.67 11.23
CA ALA A 35 28.53 -24.83 10.50
C ALA A 35 27.12 -25.23 10.95
N PHE A 36 26.23 -25.43 9.99
CA PHE A 36 24.87 -25.95 10.20
C PHE A 36 24.81 -27.40 9.71
N THR A 37 24.05 -28.25 10.40
CA THR A 37 23.74 -29.58 9.86
C THR A 37 22.74 -29.48 8.71
N THR A 38 22.62 -30.54 7.91
CA THR A 38 21.63 -30.64 6.83
C THR A 38 20.20 -30.49 7.34
N GLU A 39 19.90 -31.04 8.51
CA GLU A 39 18.60 -30.94 9.17
C GLU A 39 18.35 -29.50 9.63
N GLN A 40 19.32 -28.85 10.26
CA GLN A 40 19.21 -27.46 10.69
C GLN A 40 19.00 -26.51 9.50
N ALA A 41 19.72 -26.72 8.39
CA ALA A 41 19.53 -25.96 7.18
C ALA A 41 18.12 -26.13 6.59
N SER A 42 17.62 -27.37 6.56
CA SER A 42 16.26 -27.69 6.10
C SER A 42 15.20 -27.04 6.98
N ASP A 43 15.35 -27.11 8.31
CA ASP A 43 14.43 -26.51 9.27
C ASP A 43 14.38 -24.97 9.14
N LEU A 44 15.56 -24.34 9.05
CA LEU A 44 15.66 -22.89 8.81
C LEU A 44 14.98 -22.50 7.50
N LEU A 45 15.22 -23.22 6.41
CA LEU A 45 14.59 -22.94 5.13
C LEU A 45 13.07 -23.11 5.18
N GLY A 46 12.59 -24.14 5.89
CA GLY A 46 11.17 -24.38 6.09
C GLY A 46 10.47 -23.23 6.81
N ILE A 47 11.08 -22.71 7.89
CA ILE A 47 10.54 -21.56 8.64
C ILE A 47 10.71 -20.26 7.84
N ALA A 48 11.83 -20.07 7.16
CA ALA A 48 12.12 -18.86 6.37
C ALA A 48 11.14 -18.66 5.20
N ASN A 49 10.60 -19.76 4.64
CA ASN A 49 9.58 -19.77 3.59
C ASN A 49 8.14 -19.70 4.11
N GLN A 50 7.91 -19.42 5.39
CA GLN A 50 6.57 -19.12 5.89
C GLN A 50 6.21 -17.64 5.67
N CYS A 51 4.91 -17.35 5.61
CA CYS A 51 4.41 -15.97 5.71
C CYS A 51 4.79 -15.37 7.08
N PRO A 52 5.50 -14.24 7.17
CA PRO A 52 5.90 -13.67 8.46
C PRO A 52 4.74 -13.28 9.38
N LEU A 53 3.58 -12.96 8.80
CA LEU A 53 2.37 -12.63 9.56
C LEU A 53 1.72 -13.85 10.21
N ILE A 54 2.08 -15.07 9.77
CA ILE A 54 1.59 -16.34 10.29
C ILE A 54 2.66 -17.01 11.15
N GLY A 55 3.88 -17.14 10.62
CA GLY A 55 5.01 -17.80 11.28
C GLY A 55 5.71 -16.93 12.34
N GLY A 56 5.34 -15.65 12.43
CA GLY A 56 5.83 -14.69 13.40
C GLY A 56 7.29 -14.26 13.17
N ASN A 57 7.84 -13.56 14.17
CA ASN A 57 9.20 -12.98 14.09
C ASN A 57 10.31 -14.02 13.90
N ALA A 58 10.04 -15.29 14.22
CA ALA A 58 10.96 -16.39 13.99
C ALA A 58 11.31 -16.56 12.49
N VAL A 59 10.39 -16.21 11.58
CA VAL A 59 10.62 -16.24 10.13
C VAL A 59 11.80 -15.35 9.73
N PHE A 60 11.86 -14.11 10.23
CA PHE A 60 12.97 -13.20 9.93
C PHE A 60 14.29 -13.68 10.54
N LYS A 61 14.26 -14.25 11.75
CA LYS A 61 15.46 -14.86 12.35
C LYS A 61 15.96 -16.04 11.53
N ALA A 62 15.05 -16.90 11.07
CA ALA A 62 15.38 -18.05 10.23
C ALA A 62 16.05 -17.60 8.92
N ARG A 63 15.54 -16.55 8.27
CA ARG A 63 16.15 -15.94 7.07
C ARG A 63 17.55 -15.41 7.33
N SER A 64 17.76 -14.71 8.44
CA SER A 64 19.10 -14.21 8.80
C SER A 64 20.11 -15.34 9.03
N LEU A 65 19.68 -16.44 9.66
CA LEU A 65 20.54 -17.61 9.85
C LEU A 65 20.76 -18.37 8.55
N TYR A 66 19.72 -18.55 7.73
CA TYR A 66 19.81 -19.22 6.44
C TYR A 66 20.68 -18.44 5.45
N GLY A 67 20.71 -17.11 5.54
CA GLY A 67 21.63 -16.26 4.77
C GLY A 67 23.11 -16.53 5.03
N LEU A 68 23.47 -17.22 6.13
CA LEU A 68 24.83 -17.70 6.38
C LEU A 68 25.14 -19.00 5.63
N ILE A 69 24.11 -19.68 5.11
CA ILE A 69 24.18 -20.90 4.31
C ILE A 69 24.08 -20.54 2.83
N ASP A 70 23.08 -19.74 2.46
CA ASP A 70 22.82 -19.25 1.11
C ASP A 70 22.31 -17.80 1.18
N ASP A 71 23.18 -16.85 0.82
CA ASP A 71 22.89 -15.42 0.81
C ASP A 71 22.15 -14.96 -0.46
N THR A 72 21.95 -15.86 -1.43
CA THR A 72 21.24 -15.58 -2.68
C THR A 72 19.75 -15.87 -2.58
N GLN A 73 19.33 -16.61 -1.55
CA GLN A 73 17.93 -16.96 -1.34
C GLN A 73 17.08 -15.70 -1.06
N GLN A 74 16.07 -15.49 -1.90
CA GLN A 74 15.11 -14.39 -1.76
C GLN A 74 13.76 -14.90 -1.25
N TYR A 75 13.07 -14.04 -0.51
CA TYR A 75 11.76 -14.32 0.07
C TYR A 75 10.79 -13.21 -0.31
N ASP A 76 9.75 -13.54 -1.06
CA ASP A 76 8.67 -12.62 -1.39
C ASP A 76 7.55 -12.78 -0.37
N ASP A 77 7.53 -11.91 0.64
CA ASP A 77 6.53 -11.95 1.70
C ASP A 77 5.10 -11.81 1.18
N SER A 78 4.91 -11.05 0.09
CA SER A 78 3.58 -10.92 -0.52
C SER A 78 3.14 -12.26 -1.07
N LEU A 79 4.00 -12.92 -1.85
CA LEU A 79 3.70 -14.22 -2.43
C LEU A 79 3.48 -15.31 -1.35
N LEU A 80 4.29 -15.29 -0.29
CA LEU A 80 4.18 -16.24 0.81
C LEU A 80 2.89 -16.05 1.64
N CYS A 81 2.38 -14.82 1.71
CA CYS A 81 1.21 -14.49 2.51
C CYS A 81 -0.13 -14.54 1.75
N ILE A 82 -0.13 -14.44 0.41
CA ILE A 82 -1.34 -14.54 -0.43
C ILE A 82 -2.21 -15.78 -0.15
N PRO A 83 -1.66 -17.01 0.03
CA PRO A 83 -2.47 -18.20 0.31
C PRO A 83 -3.31 -18.10 1.59
N TYR A 84 -2.92 -17.22 2.52
CA TYR A 84 -3.62 -16.95 3.77
C TYR A 84 -4.57 -15.75 3.68
N GLY A 85 -4.76 -15.18 2.48
CA GLY A 85 -5.55 -13.97 2.27
C GLY A 85 -4.90 -12.70 2.84
N LEU A 86 -3.61 -12.76 3.16
CA LEU A 86 -2.86 -11.63 3.71
C LEU A 86 -2.08 -10.97 2.58
N ASP A 87 -2.61 -9.85 2.10
CA ASP A 87 -1.97 -9.00 1.10
C ASP A 87 -1.39 -7.77 1.81
N VAL A 88 -0.06 -7.67 1.87
CA VAL A 88 0.60 -6.45 2.32
C VAL A 88 0.33 -5.41 1.25
N LYS A 89 -0.34 -4.30 1.61
CA LYS A 89 -0.59 -3.20 0.66
C LYS A 89 0.74 -2.80 0.03
N SER A 90 0.98 -3.24 -1.21
CA SER A 90 2.03 -2.64 -2.01
C SER A 90 1.59 -1.19 -2.21
N LEU A 91 2.48 -0.25 -1.95
CA LEU A 91 2.34 1.11 -2.41
C LEU A 91 2.45 1.05 -3.94
N ARG A 92 1.42 0.51 -4.60
CA ARG A 92 1.27 0.54 -6.04
C ARG A 92 1.39 2.00 -6.39
N GLU A 93 2.44 2.33 -7.14
CA GLU A 93 2.81 3.70 -7.51
C GLU A 93 1.53 4.50 -7.72
N GLN A 94 1.28 5.41 -6.77
CA GLN A 94 0.16 6.31 -6.84
C GLN A 94 0.39 7.04 -8.15
N ARG A 95 -0.40 6.72 -9.20
CA ARG A 95 -0.29 7.40 -10.51
C ARG A 95 -0.17 8.86 -10.18
N SER A 96 0.94 9.48 -10.57
CA SER A 96 1.25 10.86 -10.22
C SER A 96 0.07 11.72 -10.64
N ASN A 97 -0.74 12.11 -9.67
CA ASN A 97 -1.89 12.96 -9.90
C ASN A 97 -1.32 14.30 -10.31
N SER A 98 -1.38 14.62 -11.61
CA SER A 98 -0.89 15.89 -12.16
C SER A 98 -1.77 17.08 -11.77
N VAL A 99 -2.60 16.94 -10.74
CA VAL A 99 -3.66 17.85 -10.35
C VAL A 99 -3.71 17.96 -8.83
N ALA A 100 -3.73 19.19 -8.32
CA ALA A 100 -3.93 19.50 -6.91
C ALA A 100 -4.97 20.61 -6.74
N VAL A 101 -5.68 20.61 -5.61
CA VAL A 101 -6.63 21.67 -5.23
C VAL A 101 -6.16 22.31 -3.92
N ILE A 102 -5.98 23.63 -3.93
CA ILE A 102 -5.38 24.38 -2.81
C ILE A 102 -6.19 25.67 -2.55
N PRO A 103 -6.62 25.95 -1.31
CA PRO A 103 -6.49 25.09 -0.12
C PRO A 103 -7.48 23.92 -0.16
N ASN A 104 -7.13 22.83 0.52
CA ASN A 104 -8.04 21.74 0.83
C ASN A 104 -7.80 21.32 2.30
N PRO A 105 -8.70 21.63 3.23
CA PRO A 105 -10.06 22.14 3.02
C PRO A 105 -10.15 23.58 2.46
N ALA A 106 -11.14 23.83 1.58
CA ALA A 106 -11.46 25.13 1.01
C ALA A 106 -12.57 25.83 1.81
N MET A 107 -12.55 27.17 1.87
CA MET A 107 -13.61 27.95 2.53
C MET A 107 -14.48 28.71 1.51
N ASN A 108 -13.89 29.73 0.88
CA ASN A 108 -14.58 30.64 -0.06
C ASN A 108 -14.09 30.47 -1.50
N GLU A 109 -12.84 30.05 -1.66
CA GLU A 109 -12.23 29.82 -2.96
C GLU A 109 -11.26 28.63 -2.90
N LEU A 110 -11.00 28.07 -4.06
CA LEU A 110 -9.96 27.07 -4.29
C LEU A 110 -9.22 27.38 -5.58
N ALA A 111 -7.96 26.97 -5.64
CA ALA A 111 -7.16 26.97 -6.86
C ALA A 111 -6.87 25.53 -7.28
N LEU A 112 -7.28 25.19 -8.50
CA LEU A 112 -6.83 23.99 -9.19
C LEU A 112 -5.46 24.27 -9.80
N THR A 113 -4.47 23.45 -9.44
CA THR A 113 -3.09 23.55 -9.92
C THR A 113 -2.75 22.29 -10.69
N LEU A 114 -2.24 22.45 -11.91
CA LEU A 114 -1.76 21.35 -12.73
C LEU A 114 -0.24 21.25 -12.59
N THR A 115 0.32 20.05 -12.43
CA THR A 115 1.79 19.86 -12.43
C THR A 115 2.37 19.96 -13.83
N GLN A 116 1.56 19.67 -14.86
CA GLN A 116 1.91 19.77 -16.27
C GLN A 116 0.80 20.53 -16.99
N SER A 117 1.17 21.44 -17.89
CA SER A 117 0.19 22.12 -18.75
C SER A 117 -0.50 21.10 -19.66
N LEU A 118 -1.78 21.32 -19.94
CA LEU A 118 -2.48 20.54 -20.94
C LEU A 118 -2.23 21.18 -22.31
N ASP A 119 -1.87 20.35 -23.29
CA ASP A 119 -1.70 20.79 -24.69
C ASP A 119 -3.04 21.19 -25.32
N GLU A 120 -4.13 20.65 -24.79
CA GLU A 120 -5.50 20.85 -25.26
C GLU A 120 -6.43 21.17 -24.08
N PRO A 121 -7.55 21.88 -24.30
CA PRO A 121 -8.43 22.24 -23.21
C PRO A 121 -9.01 21.03 -22.47
N GLY A 122 -8.81 21.01 -21.16
CA GLY A 122 -9.46 20.06 -20.25
C GLY A 122 -10.76 20.60 -19.64
N VAL A 123 -11.48 19.74 -18.92
CA VAL A 123 -12.66 20.08 -18.12
C VAL A 123 -12.43 19.62 -16.67
N PHE A 124 -12.74 20.50 -15.72
CA PHE A 124 -12.83 20.18 -14.29
C PHE A 124 -14.28 19.84 -13.93
N ILE A 125 -14.50 18.64 -13.39
CA ILE A 125 -15.81 18.10 -13.03
C ILE A 125 -15.83 17.84 -11.52
N LEU A 126 -16.90 18.27 -10.85
CA LEU A 126 -17.10 18.04 -9.42
C LEU A 126 -18.28 17.09 -9.22
N TYR A 127 -18.12 16.16 -8.29
CA TYR A 127 -19.14 15.20 -7.87
C TYR A 127 -19.40 15.37 -6.38
N ASP A 128 -20.64 15.25 -5.98
CA ASP A 128 -21.00 15.16 -4.56
C ASP A 128 -20.55 13.81 -3.94
N ALA A 129 -20.86 13.62 -2.66
CA ALA A 129 -20.49 12.41 -1.92
C ALA A 129 -21.16 11.12 -2.44
N ILE A 130 -22.24 11.23 -3.23
CA ILE A 130 -22.94 10.10 -3.83
C ILE A 130 -22.58 9.90 -5.31
N GLY A 131 -21.69 10.72 -5.87
CA GLY A 131 -21.18 10.62 -7.24
C GLY A 131 -22.02 11.35 -8.28
N VAL A 132 -22.98 12.19 -7.87
CA VAL A 132 -23.77 13.01 -8.79
C VAL A 132 -22.94 14.24 -9.20
N GLU A 133 -22.89 14.51 -10.50
CA GLU A 133 -22.19 15.67 -11.04
C GLU A 133 -22.85 16.96 -10.54
N VAL A 134 -22.07 17.76 -9.82
CA VAL A 134 -22.45 19.12 -9.46
C VAL A 134 -22.17 19.98 -10.67
N PRO A 135 -23.12 20.80 -11.16
CA PRO A 135 -22.94 21.61 -12.36
C PRO A 135 -21.66 22.46 -12.26
N ALA A 136 -20.62 22.00 -12.94
CA ALA A 136 -19.33 22.66 -12.92
C ALA A 136 -19.31 23.78 -13.96
N ARG A 137 -18.60 24.87 -13.65
CA ARG A 137 -18.20 25.84 -14.66
C ARG A 137 -17.15 25.15 -15.52
N SER A 138 -17.51 24.80 -16.76
CA SER A 138 -16.53 24.34 -17.74
C SER A 138 -15.50 25.45 -17.94
N CYS A 139 -14.25 25.15 -17.65
CA CYS A 139 -13.15 26.08 -17.80
C CYS A 139 -12.14 25.47 -18.77
N LEU A 140 -11.76 26.21 -19.80
CA LEU A 140 -10.67 25.84 -20.70
C LEU A 140 -9.37 25.85 -19.87
N LEU A 141 -8.88 24.67 -19.52
CA LEU A 141 -7.64 24.48 -18.75
C LEU A 141 -6.38 24.74 -19.59
N ILE A 142 -6.23 25.98 -20.07
CA ILE A 142 -5.02 26.44 -20.80
C ILE A 142 -3.99 27.02 -19.81
N CYS A 143 -4.39 27.24 -18.56
CA CYS A 143 -3.57 27.90 -17.53
C CYS A 143 -3.17 26.90 -16.43
N HIS A 144 -1.92 27.02 -15.96
CA HIS A 144 -1.32 26.18 -14.91
C HIS A 144 -2.06 26.25 -13.56
N ARG A 145 -2.83 27.34 -13.34
CA ARG A 145 -3.61 27.58 -12.12
C ARG A 145 -4.92 28.27 -12.46
N ILE A 146 -6.02 27.76 -11.90
CA ILE A 146 -7.38 28.32 -12.08
C ILE A 146 -8.07 28.42 -10.73
N THR A 147 -8.63 29.59 -10.43
CA THR A 147 -9.36 29.84 -9.18
C THR A 147 -10.86 29.66 -9.40
N PHE A 148 -11.52 28.99 -8.45
CA PHE A 148 -12.96 28.77 -8.42
C PHE A 148 -13.51 29.30 -7.09
N SER A 149 -14.64 30.02 -7.14
CA SER A 149 -15.42 30.32 -5.96
C SER A 149 -16.16 29.08 -5.49
N THR A 150 -16.17 28.83 -4.18
CA THR A 150 -16.92 27.74 -3.55
C THR A 150 -18.24 28.22 -2.96
N GLU A 151 -18.58 29.52 -3.02
CA GLU A 151 -19.73 30.12 -2.34
C GLU A 151 -21.07 29.42 -2.63
N SER A 152 -21.29 29.00 -3.87
CA SER A 152 -22.52 28.30 -4.29
C SER A 152 -22.55 26.82 -3.91
N LEU A 153 -21.47 26.28 -3.33
CA LEU A 153 -21.36 24.89 -2.90
C LEU A 153 -21.62 24.79 -1.39
N ALA A 154 -22.26 23.71 -0.96
CA ALA A 154 -22.47 23.45 0.46
C ALA A 154 -21.16 23.00 1.14
N PRO A 155 -20.99 23.21 2.46
CA PRO A 155 -19.91 22.59 3.22
C PRO A 155 -20.07 21.06 3.23
N ALA A 156 -19.21 20.36 2.51
CA ALA A 156 -19.26 18.90 2.35
C ALA A 156 -17.94 18.35 1.80
N LEU A 157 -17.86 17.01 1.71
CA LEU A 157 -16.85 16.31 0.93
C LEU A 157 -17.34 16.14 -0.51
N TYR A 158 -16.49 16.50 -1.46
CA TYR A 158 -16.68 16.33 -2.89
C TYR A 158 -15.54 15.49 -3.48
N HIS A 159 -15.84 14.86 -4.61
CA HIS A 159 -14.84 14.25 -5.47
C HIS A 159 -14.68 15.09 -6.72
N TYR A 160 -13.45 15.30 -7.19
CA TYR A 160 -13.22 16.00 -8.45
C TYR A 160 -12.46 15.14 -9.44
N GLN A 161 -12.67 15.44 -10.72
CA GLN A 161 -11.94 14.85 -11.82
C GLN A 161 -11.58 15.91 -12.85
N VAL A 162 -10.34 15.90 -13.32
CA VAL A 162 -9.90 16.68 -14.48
C VAL A 162 -9.79 15.73 -15.66
N ARG A 163 -10.51 16.02 -16.74
CA ARG A 163 -10.46 15.28 -18.00
C ARG A 163 -9.82 16.15 -19.07
N GLY A 164 -8.80 15.62 -19.74
CA GLY A 164 -8.34 16.14 -21.02
C GLY A 164 -9.16 15.52 -22.16
N PRO A 165 -8.82 15.81 -23.44
CA PRO A 165 -9.57 15.31 -24.59
C PRO A 165 -9.52 13.78 -24.74
N SER A 166 -8.39 13.17 -24.37
CA SER A 166 -8.12 11.74 -24.61
C SER A 166 -8.08 10.90 -23.34
N ALA A 167 -7.94 11.50 -22.16
CA ALA A 167 -7.79 10.78 -20.90
C ALA A 167 -8.11 11.62 -19.66
N VAL A 168 -8.32 10.94 -18.54
CA VAL A 168 -8.35 11.56 -17.21
C VAL A 168 -6.94 12.01 -16.85
N VAL A 169 -6.79 13.31 -16.55
CA VAL A 169 -5.53 13.95 -16.19
C VAL A 169 -5.22 13.74 -14.70
N GLY A 170 -6.25 13.74 -13.87
CA GLY A 170 -6.13 13.48 -12.45
C GLY A 170 -7.48 13.55 -11.75
N ASN A 171 -7.51 13.05 -10.52
CA ASN A 171 -8.69 13.08 -9.67
C ASN A 171 -8.32 13.25 -8.21
N GLY A 172 -9.27 13.64 -7.37
CA GLY A 172 -9.00 13.80 -5.96
C GLY A 172 -10.25 14.09 -5.14
N LYS A 173 -10.02 14.45 -3.89
CA LYS A 173 -11.06 14.86 -2.94
C LYS A 173 -10.93 16.35 -2.67
N LEU A 174 -12.06 17.02 -2.51
CA LEU A 174 -12.17 18.41 -2.08
C LEU A 174 -13.08 18.45 -0.86
N THR A 175 -12.59 19.02 0.24
CA THR A 175 -13.39 19.28 1.43
C THR A 175 -13.69 20.78 1.48
N ILE A 176 -14.96 21.15 1.66
CA ILE A 176 -15.37 22.55 1.87
C ILE A 176 -15.84 22.72 3.31
N VAL A 177 -15.27 23.69 4.03
CA VAL A 177 -15.55 24.00 5.44
C VAL A 177 -15.97 25.46 5.57
N ARG A 178 -16.99 25.76 6.39
CA ARG A 178 -17.45 27.11 6.74
C ARG A 178 -17.82 27.19 8.21
#